data_AF-A0A847BLK3-F1
#
_entry.id   AF-A0A847BLK3-F1
#
_cell.length_a   1.000
_cell.length_b   1.000
_cell.length_c   1.000
_cell.angle_alpha   90.00
_cell.angle_beta   90.00
_cell.angle_gamma   90.00
#
_symmetry.space_group_name_H-M   'P 1'
#
loop_
_entity.id
_entity.type
_entity.pdbx_description
1 polymer ?
#
loop_
_entity_poly.entity_id
_entity_poly.type
_entity_poly.pdbx_seq_one_letter_code
_entity_poly.pdbx_strand_id
1 'polypeptide(L)'
;GKEDKESLKGIQIDKADVVILDPPRAGADQKLLDAIIQTSPSRIVYVSCDAGTLARDIKYLTSNGYRFVECTPVDQFPWTNHVETVVLLSKGEVDSKKIRVEFSLEDMDMSEFQDGATYTQIKDYVLEHSGLKVSNLYISQIKRKCGIEVGKNYNLPKAEDSRQPQCPPEKEKAIRESFKYFGMI
;
A
#
# COMPACT_ATOMS: atom_id res chain seq x y z
N GLY A 1 6.28 -20.90 -17.26
CA GLY A 1 6.30 -20.27 -18.58
C GLY A 1 7.42 -19.25 -18.61
N LYS A 2 7.74 -18.69 -19.76
CA LYS A 2 8.91 -17.83 -19.99
C LYS A 2 8.76 -16.39 -19.45
N GLU A 3 7.79 -16.10 -18.59
CA GLU A 3 7.35 -14.73 -18.30
C GLU A 3 7.99 -14.10 -17.04
N ASP A 4 8.58 -14.88 -16.12
CA ASP A 4 9.13 -14.32 -14.87
C ASP A 4 10.60 -13.86 -14.97
N LYS A 5 11.25 -14.04 -16.13
CA LYS A 5 12.70 -13.81 -16.28
C LYS A 5 13.09 -12.41 -16.75
N GLU A 6 12.12 -11.55 -17.03
CA GLU A 6 12.36 -10.23 -17.65
C GLU A 6 12.32 -9.05 -16.64
N SER A 7 11.77 -9.23 -15.44
CA SER A 7 11.45 -8.13 -14.50
C SER A 7 12.60 -7.67 -13.57
N LEU A 8 13.80 -8.26 -13.67
CA LEU A 8 14.91 -7.95 -12.73
C LEU A 8 16.11 -7.22 -13.37
N LYS A 9 15.99 -6.74 -14.61
CA LYS A 9 16.99 -5.83 -15.18
C LYS A 9 16.74 -4.42 -14.66
N GLY A 10 17.54 -3.97 -13.69
CA GLY A 10 17.62 -2.55 -13.32
C GLY A 10 17.00 -2.18 -11.97
N ILE A 11 16.98 -3.08 -10.98
CA ILE A 11 16.64 -2.68 -9.60
C ILE A 11 17.76 -1.79 -9.07
N GLN A 12 17.56 -0.49 -9.22
CA GLN A 12 18.37 0.56 -8.62
C GLN A 12 17.53 1.13 -7.48
N ILE A 13 17.82 0.68 -6.25
CA ILE A 13 17.16 1.22 -5.06
C ILE A 13 17.93 2.51 -4.71
N ASP A 14 17.25 3.66 -4.72
CA ASP A 14 17.83 4.91 -4.21
C ASP A 14 18.08 4.79 -2.70
N LYS A 15 18.75 5.78 -2.09
CA LYS A 15 19.11 5.72 -0.66
C LYS A 15 17.85 5.49 0.21
N ALA A 16 17.69 4.25 0.70
CA ALA A 16 16.57 3.83 1.54
C ALA A 16 17.05 3.66 3.00
N ASP A 17 16.33 4.24 3.95
CA ASP A 17 16.63 4.03 5.38
C ASP A 17 16.09 2.69 5.89
N VAL A 18 15.00 2.20 5.29
CA VAL A 18 14.29 0.96 5.65
C VAL A 18 13.86 0.24 4.38
N VAL A 19 14.02 -1.08 4.35
CA VAL A 19 13.47 -1.95 3.30
C VAL A 19 12.47 -2.93 3.93
N ILE A 20 11.31 -3.11 3.29
CA ILE A 20 10.32 -4.12 3.67
C ILE A 20 10.30 -5.18 2.57
N LEU A 21 10.38 -6.45 2.95
CA LEU A 21 10.38 -7.59 2.05
C LEU A 21 9.20 -8.48 2.38
N ASP A 22 8.41 -8.83 1.36
CA ASP A 22 7.38 -9.85 1.41
C ASP A 22 7.51 -10.75 0.16
N PRO A 23 8.52 -11.63 0.13
CA PRO A 23 8.83 -12.44 -1.03
C PRO A 23 7.88 -13.64 -1.16
N PRO A 24 7.81 -14.27 -2.34
CA PRO A 24 7.04 -15.51 -2.51
C PRO A 24 7.58 -16.63 -1.60
N ARG A 25 6.84 -17.75 -1.50
CA ARG A 25 7.22 -18.91 -0.65
C ARG A 25 8.65 -19.43 -0.86
N ALA A 26 9.20 -19.25 -2.06
CA ALA A 26 10.58 -19.62 -2.39
C ALA A 26 11.66 -18.75 -1.68
N GLY A 27 11.24 -17.68 -0.99
CA GLY A 27 12.10 -16.66 -0.38
C GLY A 27 12.55 -15.62 -1.39
N ALA A 28 13.44 -14.73 -0.94
CA ALA A 28 13.98 -13.66 -1.78
C ALA A 28 15.04 -14.20 -2.75
N ASP A 29 15.01 -13.69 -3.98
CA ASP A 29 16.06 -13.97 -4.96
C ASP A 29 17.41 -13.41 -4.50
N GLN A 30 18.48 -14.17 -4.77
CA GLN A 30 19.84 -13.78 -4.40
C GLN A 30 20.21 -12.36 -4.91
N LYS A 31 19.80 -12.02 -6.14
CA LYS A 31 20.05 -10.70 -6.73
C LYS A 31 19.36 -9.56 -5.96
N LEU A 32 18.17 -9.82 -5.42
CA LEU A 32 17.44 -8.84 -4.60
C LEU A 32 18.17 -8.64 -3.27
N LEU A 33 18.58 -9.72 -2.61
CA LEU A 33 19.38 -9.64 -1.38
C LEU A 33 20.68 -8.88 -1.59
N ASP A 34 21.35 -9.10 -2.73
CA ASP A 34 22.57 -8.37 -3.10
C ASP A 34 22.31 -6.87 -3.29
N ALA A 35 21.22 -6.50 -3.98
CA ALA A 35 20.83 -5.10 -4.16
C ALA A 35 20.51 -4.40 -2.82
N ILE A 36 19.91 -5.11 -1.88
CA ILE A 36 19.63 -4.60 -0.52
C ILE A 36 20.93 -4.40 0.26
N ILE A 37 21.89 -5.32 0.14
CA ILE A 37 23.20 -5.15 0.78
C ILE A 37 23.93 -3.94 0.19
N GLN A 38 23.88 -3.76 -1.14
CA GLN A 38 24.51 -2.63 -1.83
C GLN A 38 23.93 -1.28 -1.40
N THR A 39 22.61 -1.19 -1.25
CA THR A 39 21.95 0.03 -0.76
C THR A 39 22.14 0.29 0.73
N SER A 40 22.45 -0.75 1.49
CA SER A 40 22.81 -0.63 2.91
C SER A 40 21.78 0.13 3.76
N PRO A 41 20.47 -0.18 3.69
CA PRO A 41 19.49 0.39 4.59
C PRO A 41 19.86 0.13 6.06
N SER A 42 19.41 1.05 6.93
CA SER A 42 19.63 0.92 8.36
C SER A 42 18.79 -0.22 8.97
N ARG A 43 17.64 -0.54 8.36
CA ARG A 43 16.72 -1.58 8.83
C ARG A 43 16.14 -2.40 7.67
N ILE A 44 15.88 -3.68 7.91
CA ILE A 44 15.11 -4.54 7.02
C ILE A 44 13.98 -5.17 7.84
N VAL A 45 12.75 -5.07 7.33
CA VAL A 45 11.60 -5.82 7.83
C VAL A 45 11.31 -6.93 6.83
N TYR A 46 11.41 -8.18 7.25
CA TYR A 46 11.22 -9.35 6.39
C TYR A 46 9.96 -10.09 6.84
N VAL A 47 8.99 -10.21 5.96
CA VAL A 47 7.73 -10.93 6.14
C VAL A 47 7.84 -12.26 5.37
N SER A 48 7.47 -13.38 6.00
CA SER A 48 7.52 -14.69 5.34
C SER A 48 6.59 -15.72 5.96
N CYS A 49 5.89 -16.47 5.10
CA CYS A 49 5.10 -17.62 5.48
C CYS A 49 5.86 -18.96 5.51
N ASP A 50 7.16 -18.98 5.15
CA ASP A 50 8.00 -20.18 5.13
C ASP A 50 9.26 -19.99 6.00
N ALA A 51 9.33 -20.71 7.11
CA ALA A 51 10.43 -20.58 8.07
C ALA A 51 11.78 -21.04 7.51
N GLY A 52 11.79 -21.96 6.54
CA GLY A 52 13.02 -22.53 5.96
C GLY A 52 13.72 -21.53 5.04
N THR A 53 12.97 -20.95 4.10
CA THR A 53 13.50 -19.92 3.18
C THR A 53 13.79 -18.61 3.92
N LEU A 54 12.97 -18.24 4.91
CA LEU A 54 13.27 -17.13 5.82
C LEU A 54 14.63 -17.31 6.53
N ALA A 55 14.88 -18.48 7.11
CA ALA A 55 16.14 -18.76 7.80
C ALA A 55 17.36 -18.71 6.86
N ARG A 56 17.20 -19.20 5.61
CA ARG A 56 18.23 -19.10 4.56
C ARG A 56 18.58 -17.64 4.27
N ASP A 57 17.56 -16.80 4.09
CA ASP A 57 17.74 -15.41 3.66
C ASP A 57 18.27 -14.54 4.80
N ILE A 58 17.79 -14.74 6.04
CA ILE A 58 18.35 -14.10 7.24
C ILE A 58 19.82 -14.48 7.42
N LYS A 59 20.19 -15.74 7.23
CA LYS A 59 21.60 -16.18 7.32
C LYS A 59 22.46 -15.44 6.31
N TYR A 60 21.96 -15.24 5.09
CA TYR A 60 22.66 -14.48 4.08
C TYR A 60 22.83 -13.00 4.47
N LEU A 61 21.75 -12.33 4.89
CA LEU A 61 21.78 -10.93 5.32
C LEU A 61 22.70 -10.71 6.52
N THR A 62 22.66 -11.60 7.51
CA THR A 62 23.50 -11.50 8.71
C THR A 62 24.97 -11.73 8.41
N SER A 63 25.28 -12.63 7.47
CA SER A 63 26.65 -12.84 6.98
C SER A 63 27.20 -11.61 6.23
N ASN A 64 26.32 -10.70 5.80
CA ASN A 64 26.64 -9.46 5.08
C ASN A 64 26.44 -8.19 5.93
N GLY A 65 26.58 -8.32 7.26
CA GLY A 65 26.69 -7.17 8.17
C GLY A 65 25.38 -6.65 8.75
N TYR A 66 24.26 -7.34 8.55
CA TYR A 66 23.05 -7.10 9.32
C TYR A 66 23.05 -7.91 10.62
N ARG A 67 22.33 -7.43 11.63
CA ARG A 67 22.09 -8.12 12.88
C ARG A 67 20.60 -8.39 13.02
N PHE A 68 20.26 -9.64 13.33
CA PHE A 68 18.91 -10.01 13.74
C PHE A 68 18.52 -9.28 15.03
N VAL A 69 17.35 -8.65 15.06
CA VAL A 69 16.86 -7.91 16.23
C VAL A 69 15.75 -8.67 16.91
N GLU A 70 14.66 -8.94 16.20
CA GLU A 70 13.49 -9.61 16.74
C GLU A 70 12.70 -10.34 15.65
N CYS A 71 11.85 -11.26 16.07
CA CYS A 71 10.98 -12.06 15.23
C CYS A 71 9.62 -12.23 15.92
N THR A 72 8.54 -12.01 15.17
CA THR A 72 7.16 -12.19 15.65
C THR A 72 6.38 -13.07 14.68
N PRO A 73 5.92 -14.26 15.10
CA PRO A 73 4.95 -15.03 14.34
C PRO A 73 3.56 -14.40 14.48
N VAL A 74 2.80 -14.40 13.38
CA VAL A 74 1.45 -13.84 13.26
C VAL A 74 0.55 -14.93 12.67
N ASP A 75 -0.49 -15.29 13.41
CA ASP A 75 -1.54 -16.18 12.93
C ASP A 75 -2.53 -15.38 12.07
N GLN A 76 -2.23 -15.27 10.77
CA GLN A 76 -3.15 -14.67 9.79
C GLN A 76 -4.17 -15.68 9.24
N PHE A 77 -3.91 -16.98 9.42
CA PHE A 77 -4.72 -18.06 8.86
C PHE A 77 -5.06 -19.08 9.95
N PRO A 78 -5.97 -18.73 10.88
CA PRO A 78 -6.35 -19.61 11.97
C PRO A 78 -6.85 -20.96 11.44
N TRP A 79 -6.56 -22.02 12.18
CA TRP A 79 -6.91 -23.41 11.83
C TRP A 79 -6.21 -23.96 10.58
N THR A 80 -5.15 -23.30 10.12
CA THR A 80 -4.27 -23.82 9.06
C THR A 80 -2.86 -24.10 9.60
N ASN A 81 -2.02 -24.71 8.77
CA ASN A 81 -0.60 -24.89 9.07
C ASN A 81 0.26 -23.68 8.68
N HIS A 82 -0.35 -22.59 8.19
CA HIS A 82 0.36 -21.40 7.77
C HIS A 82 0.60 -20.45 8.94
N VAL A 83 1.83 -19.95 9.05
CA VAL A 83 2.22 -18.93 10.03
C VAL A 83 3.01 -17.86 9.29
N GLU A 84 2.55 -16.62 9.37
CA GLU A 84 3.30 -15.49 8.84
C GLU A 84 4.35 -15.08 9.87
N THR A 85 5.56 -14.79 9.47
CA THR A 85 6.65 -14.42 10.38
C THR A 85 7.25 -13.09 9.97
N VAL A 86 7.25 -12.13 10.89
CA VAL A 86 7.87 -10.81 10.67
C VAL A 86 9.19 -10.76 11.43
N VAL A 87 10.27 -10.45 10.73
CA VAL A 87 11.62 -10.34 11.27
C VAL A 87 12.18 -8.95 11.04
N LEU A 88 12.75 -8.36 12.10
CA LEU A 88 13.50 -7.12 12.01
C LEU A 88 15.00 -7.42 12.00
N LEU A 89 15.69 -6.90 10.99
CA LEU A 89 17.14 -6.82 10.94
C LEU A 89 17.61 -5.36 10.97
N SER A 90 18.80 -5.14 11.53
CA SER A 90 19.41 -3.82 11.68
C SER A 90 20.84 -3.79 11.19
N LYS A 91 21.29 -2.65 10.67
CA LYS A 91 22.69 -2.34 10.41
C LYS A 91 23.14 -1.27 11.41
N GLY A 92 24.00 -1.64 12.38
CA GLY A 92 24.46 -0.74 13.45
C GLY A 92 23.51 -0.60 14.66
N GLU A 93 23.74 0.37 15.55
CA GLU A 93 22.79 0.73 16.61
C GLU A 93 21.66 1.58 16.04
N VAL A 94 20.43 1.15 16.29
CA VAL A 94 19.25 1.70 15.64
C VAL A 94 18.41 2.44 16.68
N ASP A 95 18.37 3.78 16.57
CA ASP A 95 17.56 4.62 17.45
C ASP A 95 16.07 4.47 17.09
N SER A 96 15.33 3.75 17.92
CA SER A 96 13.91 3.39 17.74
C SER A 96 12.97 4.61 17.60
N LYS A 97 13.45 5.82 17.92
CA LYS A 97 12.68 7.07 17.89
C LYS A 97 12.57 7.74 16.52
N LYS A 98 13.30 7.28 15.51
CA LYS A 98 13.26 7.83 14.14
C LYS A 98 12.62 6.83 13.18
N ILE A 99 11.29 6.76 13.21
CA ILE A 99 10.50 6.12 12.16
C ILE A 99 9.64 7.22 11.56
N ARG A 100 10.05 7.75 10.41
CA ARG A 100 9.16 8.49 9.51
C ARG A 100 8.69 7.50 8.46
N VAL A 101 7.41 7.16 8.48
CA VAL A 101 6.78 6.38 7.42
C VAL A 101 6.09 7.38 6.50
N GLU A 102 6.62 7.54 5.29
CA GLU A 102 5.92 8.22 4.21
C GLU A 102 5.28 7.13 3.35
N PHE A 103 3.97 6.97 3.48
CA PHE A 103 3.20 6.14 2.56
C PHE A 103 2.90 6.98 1.32
N SER A 104 3.49 6.63 0.17
CA SER A 104 2.94 7.07 -1.11
C SER A 104 1.83 6.11 -1.51
N LEU A 105 0.64 6.66 -1.77
CA LEU A 105 -0.51 5.93 -2.30
C LEU A 105 -0.36 5.64 -3.80
N GLU A 106 0.77 6.03 -4.41
CA GLU A 106 1.00 5.97 -5.86
C GLU A 106 1.40 4.55 -6.33
N ASP A 107 1.84 3.66 -5.43
CA ASP A 107 2.35 2.31 -5.76
C ASP A 107 1.46 1.15 -5.26
N MET A 108 0.30 1.44 -4.65
CA MET A 108 -0.68 0.38 -4.33
C MET A 108 -1.55 0.11 -5.55
N ASP A 109 -1.34 -1.02 -6.21
CA ASP A 109 -2.22 -1.52 -7.26
C ASP A 109 -3.57 -1.93 -6.67
N MET A 110 -4.53 -1.02 -6.77
CA MET A 110 -5.91 -1.21 -6.34
C MET A 110 -6.82 -1.73 -7.47
N SER A 111 -6.25 -2.15 -8.61
CA SER A 111 -7.02 -2.57 -9.79
C SER A 111 -7.85 -3.85 -9.57
N GLU A 112 -7.57 -4.61 -8.49
CA GLU A 112 -8.32 -5.82 -8.15
C GLU A 112 -9.54 -5.60 -7.24
N PHE A 113 -9.78 -4.37 -6.74
CA PHE A 113 -10.93 -4.11 -5.86
C PHE A 113 -11.81 -2.93 -6.31
N GLN A 114 -12.99 -3.33 -6.80
CA GLN A 114 -14.25 -2.60 -7.01
C GLN A 114 -14.55 -2.17 -8.46
N ASP A 115 -15.62 -2.75 -9.00
CA ASP A 115 -16.31 -2.30 -10.21
C ASP A 115 -16.63 -0.79 -10.11
N GLY A 116 -15.86 0.03 -10.83
CA GLY A 116 -16.10 1.46 -10.99
C GLY A 116 -14.84 2.32 -10.91
N ALA A 117 -15.02 3.64 -11.08
CA ALA A 117 -13.91 4.58 -11.06
C ALA A 117 -13.45 4.99 -9.66
N THR A 118 -12.14 5.20 -9.52
CA THR A 118 -11.50 5.73 -8.31
C THR A 118 -11.87 7.20 -8.09
N TYR A 119 -11.73 7.68 -6.85
CA TYR A 119 -11.98 9.09 -6.52
C TYR A 119 -11.11 10.06 -7.32
N THR A 120 -9.91 9.65 -7.72
CA THR A 120 -8.98 10.44 -8.54
C THR A 120 -9.52 10.56 -9.97
N GLN A 121 -9.86 9.44 -10.60
CA GLN A 121 -10.45 9.42 -11.95
C GLN A 121 -11.73 10.26 -12.06
N ILE A 122 -12.58 10.22 -11.03
CA ILE A 122 -13.79 11.06 -10.96
C ILE A 122 -13.43 12.55 -10.90
N LYS A 123 -12.41 12.94 -10.11
CA LYS A 123 -12.00 14.35 -10.02
C LYS A 123 -11.39 14.85 -11.32
N ASP A 124 -10.57 14.04 -11.96
CA ASP A 124 -9.89 14.40 -13.19
C ASP A 124 -10.90 14.58 -14.31
N TYR A 125 -11.84 13.65 -14.46
CA TYR A 125 -12.95 13.77 -15.41
C TYR A 125 -13.76 15.05 -15.19
N VAL A 126 -14.15 15.34 -13.94
CA VAL A 126 -14.93 16.53 -13.60
C VAL A 126 -14.14 17.81 -13.90
N LEU A 127 -12.84 17.83 -13.61
CA LEU A 127 -11.98 18.97 -13.90
C LEU A 127 -11.84 19.20 -15.41
N GLU A 128 -11.63 18.14 -16.19
CA GLU A 128 -11.47 18.23 -17.65
C GLU A 128 -12.76 18.64 -18.37
N HIS A 129 -13.91 18.10 -17.95
CA HIS A 129 -15.17 18.27 -18.68
C HIS A 129 -16.01 19.45 -18.18
N SER A 130 -15.83 19.89 -16.94
CA SER A 130 -16.58 21.01 -16.36
C SER A 130 -15.70 22.18 -15.89
N GLY A 131 -14.38 22.01 -15.81
CA GLY A 131 -13.47 23.00 -15.22
C GLY A 131 -13.59 23.14 -13.70
N LEU A 132 -14.44 22.36 -13.05
CA LEU A 132 -14.74 22.48 -11.63
C LEU A 132 -13.85 21.54 -10.79
N LYS A 133 -13.36 22.04 -9.65
CA LYS A 133 -12.68 21.22 -8.64
C LYS A 133 -13.70 20.67 -7.63
N VAL A 134 -13.69 19.35 -7.41
CA VAL A 134 -14.59 18.65 -6.48
C VAL A 134 -13.83 17.92 -5.37
N SER A 135 -14.42 17.83 -4.17
CA SER A 135 -13.82 17.19 -3.00
C SER A 135 -14.30 15.74 -2.86
N ASN A 136 -13.53 14.90 -2.15
CA ASN A 136 -13.93 13.52 -1.83
C ASN A 136 -15.26 13.47 -1.06
N LEU A 137 -15.53 14.47 -0.22
CA LEU A 137 -16.78 14.60 0.52
C LEU A 137 -17.99 14.69 -0.43
N TYR A 138 -17.92 15.52 -1.47
CA TYR A 138 -19.00 15.67 -2.43
C TYR A 138 -19.19 14.40 -3.26
N ILE A 139 -18.11 13.76 -3.70
CA ILE A 139 -18.21 12.49 -4.44
C ILE A 139 -18.87 11.42 -3.56
N SER A 140 -18.49 11.33 -2.29
CA SER A 140 -19.12 10.40 -1.33
C SER A 140 -20.61 10.70 -1.10
N GLN A 141 -20.99 11.98 -0.95
CA GLN A 141 -22.39 12.39 -0.83
C GLN A 141 -23.22 11.97 -2.04
N ILE A 142 -22.69 12.15 -3.26
CA ILE A 142 -23.41 11.77 -4.49
C ILE A 142 -23.44 10.25 -4.67
N LYS A 143 -22.37 9.50 -4.34
CA LYS A 143 -22.39 8.03 -4.34
C LYS A 143 -23.53 7.49 -3.45
N ARG A 144 -23.72 8.06 -2.26
CA ARG A 144 -24.85 7.72 -1.36
C ARG A 144 -26.21 8.07 -1.97
N LYS A 145 -26.35 9.25 -2.59
CA LYS A 145 -27.59 9.64 -3.30
C LYS A 145 -27.92 8.70 -4.47
N CYS A 146 -26.92 8.11 -5.08
CA CYS A 146 -27.03 7.19 -6.21
C CYS A 146 -27.13 5.71 -5.82
N GLY A 147 -27.12 5.38 -4.52
CA GLY A 147 -27.22 3.98 -4.06
C GLY A 147 -25.94 3.15 -4.23
N ILE A 148 -24.80 3.78 -4.51
CA ILE A 148 -23.50 3.11 -4.60
C ILE A 148 -22.95 2.90 -3.19
N GLU A 149 -22.58 1.66 -2.84
CA GLU A 149 -21.95 1.36 -1.56
C GLU A 149 -20.67 2.18 -1.40
N VAL A 150 -20.59 2.92 -0.29
CA VAL A 150 -19.39 3.67 0.10
C VAL A 150 -18.90 3.10 1.42
N GLY A 151 -17.61 2.75 1.45
CA GLY A 151 -16.93 2.27 2.66
C GLY A 151 -17.15 3.19 3.87
N LYS A 152 -17.05 2.61 5.08
CA LYS A 152 -17.31 3.32 6.35
C LYS A 152 -16.49 4.60 6.44
N ASN A 153 -17.15 5.72 6.76
CA ASN A 153 -16.47 7.00 7.00
C ASN A 153 -15.91 7.03 8.43
N TYR A 154 -14.60 6.91 8.58
CA TYR A 154 -13.92 6.94 9.88
C TYR A 154 -13.66 8.36 10.42
N ASN A 155 -13.84 9.39 9.59
CA ASN A 155 -13.86 10.79 10.02
C ASN A 155 -15.28 11.21 10.40
N LEU A 156 -15.70 10.78 11.60
CA LEU A 156 -16.93 11.26 12.21
C LEU A 156 -16.65 12.57 12.97
N PRO A 157 -17.48 13.62 12.80
CA PRO A 157 -17.34 14.84 13.58
C PRO A 157 -17.57 14.58 15.07
N LYS A 158 -16.76 15.24 15.92
CA LYS A 158 -16.80 15.10 17.39
C LYS A 158 -17.97 15.83 18.08
N ALA A 159 -18.88 16.46 17.33
CA ALA A 159 -20.01 17.22 17.87
C ALA A 159 -21.30 16.96 17.07
N GLU A 160 -22.43 16.83 17.75
CA GLU A 160 -23.74 16.49 17.16
C GLU A 160 -24.30 17.55 16.18
N ASP A 161 -23.83 18.79 16.23
CA ASP A 161 -24.32 19.89 15.35
C ASP A 161 -23.29 20.37 14.32
N SER A 162 -22.44 19.47 13.82
CA SER A 162 -21.57 19.79 12.69
C SER A 162 -22.34 19.65 11.36
N ARG A 163 -22.91 20.74 10.86
CA ARG A 163 -23.52 20.75 9.52
C ARG A 163 -22.44 20.57 8.45
N GLN A 164 -22.39 19.39 7.82
CA GLN A 164 -21.49 19.16 6.69
C GLN A 164 -21.96 19.98 5.47
N PRO A 165 -21.03 20.64 4.76
CA PRO A 165 -21.39 21.36 3.54
C PRO A 165 -21.95 20.39 2.51
N GLN A 166 -23.11 20.74 1.95
CA GLN A 166 -23.74 19.97 0.88
C GLN A 166 -23.12 20.35 -0.47
N CYS A 167 -22.97 19.36 -1.35
CA CYS A 167 -22.48 19.58 -2.70
C CYS A 167 -23.36 20.61 -3.44
N PRO A 168 -22.79 21.71 -3.98
CA PRO A 168 -23.51 22.64 -4.83
C PRO A 168 -24.09 21.96 -6.09
N PRO A 169 -25.25 22.42 -6.63
CA PRO A 169 -25.92 21.75 -7.75
C PRO A 169 -25.07 21.58 -9.01
N GLU A 170 -24.21 22.55 -9.34
CA GLU A 170 -23.31 22.50 -10.50
C GLU A 170 -22.28 21.36 -10.36
N LYS A 171 -21.71 21.20 -9.17
CA LYS A 171 -20.75 20.13 -8.86
C LYS A 171 -21.44 18.78 -8.79
N GLU A 172 -22.67 18.72 -8.28
CA GLU A 172 -23.47 17.49 -8.29
C GLU A 172 -23.73 16.99 -9.70
N LYS A 173 -24.07 17.88 -10.64
CA LYS A 173 -24.29 17.52 -12.05
C LYS A 173 -23.02 16.93 -12.66
N ALA A 174 -21.87 17.60 -12.50
CA ALA A 174 -20.60 17.15 -13.06
C ALA A 174 -20.15 15.78 -12.47
N ILE A 175 -20.34 15.58 -11.16
CA ILE A 175 -20.03 14.29 -10.52
C ILE A 175 -20.95 13.18 -11.06
N ARG A 176 -22.25 13.42 -11.24
CA ARG A 176 -23.18 12.43 -11.81
C ARG A 176 -22.85 12.09 -13.27
N GLU A 177 -22.38 13.05 -14.06
CA GLU A 177 -21.92 12.81 -15.42
C GLU A 177 -20.69 11.89 -15.44
N SER A 178 -19.74 12.09 -14.53
CA SER A 178 -18.60 11.19 -14.38
C SER A 178 -19.04 9.76 -14.03
N PHE A 179 -20.05 9.59 -13.16
CA PHE A 179 -20.53 8.26 -12.78
C PHE A 179 -21.15 7.52 -13.96
N LYS A 180 -21.91 8.21 -14.82
CA LYS A 180 -22.45 7.63 -16.06
C LYS A 180 -21.34 7.24 -17.03
N TYR A 181 -20.33 8.11 -17.18
CA TYR A 181 -19.18 7.84 -18.05
C TYR A 181 -18.42 6.58 -17.62
N PHE A 182 -18.24 6.40 -16.31
CA PHE A 182 -17.58 5.23 -15.73
C PHE A 182 -18.51 4.02 -15.50
N GLY A 183 -19.76 4.05 -15.99
CA GLY A 183 -20.71 2.94 -15.86
C GLY A 183 -21.11 2.62 -14.41
N MET A 184 -20.99 3.58 -13.50
CA MET A 184 -21.32 3.42 -12.08
C MET A 184 -22.81 3.60 -11.78
N ILE A 185 -23.56 4.28 -12.67
CA ILE A 185 -25.01 4.53 -12.62
C ILE A 185 -25.63 4.60 -14.01
#